data_AF-A0AAX2ZVS9-F1
#
_entry.id   AF-A0AAX2ZVS9-F1
#
_cell.length_a   1.000
_cell.length_b   1.000
_cell.length_c   1.000
_cell.angle_alpha   90.00
_cell.angle_beta   90.00
_cell.angle_gamma   90.00
#
_symmetry.space_group_name_H-M   'P 1'
#
loop_
_entity.id
_entity.type
_entity.pdbx_description
1 polymer ?
#
loop_
_entity_poly.entity_id
_entity_poly.type
_entity_poly.pdbx_seq_one_letter_code
_entity_poly.pdbx_strand_id
1 'polypeptide(L)'
;MTEIDSSATLRARILDNLSPPADRLAAEFFSPAGPFAASSFDTLPDNPSDRFTATDLLAVTLLDVVLPPNAVRKLLDTDGDRFSALLDAVPADVDLWEASDEHLAAALRLYDALDELPKVGETRASKLMARKRPRLIPVIDSVIRRALALGDQPWAELRHCLADPDLRRSIEAIRPHLAPDEISTLRLLDAAVWMRHSQSRNAKKERAKAAAV
;
A
#
# COMPACT_ATOMS: atom_id res chain seq x y z
N MET A 1 -1.13 -11.88 25.64
CA MET A 1 -1.60 -12.20 24.29
C MET A 1 -0.39 -12.70 23.52
N THR A 2 -0.37 -13.96 23.09
CA THR A 2 0.78 -14.57 22.38
C THR A 2 0.75 -14.17 20.90
N GLU A 3 1.88 -14.26 20.18
CA GLU A 3 1.96 -13.91 18.76
C GLU A 3 0.92 -14.65 17.89
N ILE A 4 0.61 -15.91 18.25
CA ILE A 4 -0.41 -16.74 17.58
C ILE A 4 -1.82 -16.13 17.69
N ASP A 5 -2.17 -15.57 18.85
CA ASP A 5 -3.48 -14.96 19.11
C ASP A 5 -3.63 -13.61 18.36
N SER A 6 -2.54 -12.87 18.27
CA SER A 6 -2.45 -11.64 17.47
C SER A 6 -2.64 -11.92 15.96
N SER A 7 -1.95 -12.94 15.43
CA SER A 7 -2.07 -13.34 14.02
C SER A 7 -3.47 -13.81 13.65
N ALA A 8 -4.08 -14.67 14.49
CA ALA A 8 -5.46 -15.13 14.26
C ALA A 8 -6.46 -13.95 14.24
N THR A 9 -6.25 -12.96 15.11
CA THR A 9 -7.05 -11.74 15.16
C THR A 9 -6.88 -10.89 13.90
N LEU A 10 -5.64 -10.66 13.45
CA LEU A 10 -5.37 -9.90 12.21
C LEU A 10 -5.97 -10.59 10.99
N ARG A 11 -5.82 -11.92 10.88
CA ARG A 11 -6.44 -12.72 9.81
C ARG A 11 -7.96 -12.53 9.76
N ALA A 12 -8.63 -12.60 10.91
CA ALA A 12 -10.08 -12.40 10.99
C ALA A 12 -10.50 -11.00 10.52
N ARG A 13 -9.75 -9.95 10.91
CA ARG A 13 -10.00 -8.57 10.45
C ARG A 13 -9.81 -8.41 8.94
N ILE A 14 -8.80 -9.05 8.35
CA ILE A 14 -8.60 -9.06 6.90
C ILE A 14 -9.81 -9.71 6.22
N LEU A 15 -10.24 -10.89 6.67
CA LEU A 15 -11.39 -11.59 6.08
C LEU A 15 -12.71 -10.82 6.21
N ASP A 16 -12.95 -10.14 7.33
CA ASP A 16 -14.11 -9.24 7.50
C ASP A 16 -14.09 -8.13 6.44
N ASN A 17 -12.90 -7.57 6.17
CA ASN A 17 -12.73 -6.54 5.16
C ASN A 17 -12.97 -7.04 3.71
N LEU A 18 -12.73 -8.32 3.46
CA LEU A 18 -12.93 -8.99 2.17
C LEU A 18 -14.34 -9.56 1.99
N SER A 19 -15.16 -9.59 3.04
CA SER A 19 -16.54 -10.07 2.95
C SER A 19 -17.40 -9.15 2.08
N PRO A 20 -18.49 -9.62 1.45
CA PRO A 20 -19.34 -8.78 0.61
C PRO A 20 -19.73 -7.47 1.32
N PRO A 21 -19.76 -6.32 0.61
CA PRO A 21 -19.63 -6.17 -0.85
C PRO A 21 -18.20 -5.77 -1.31
N ALA A 22 -17.14 -6.40 -0.78
CA ALA A 22 -15.75 -6.02 -1.06
C ALA A 22 -15.38 -6.07 -2.56
N ASP A 23 -15.88 -7.06 -3.29
CA ASP A 23 -15.74 -7.22 -4.74
C ASP A 23 -16.28 -6.00 -5.51
N ARG A 24 -17.50 -5.55 -5.16
CA ARG A 24 -18.11 -4.36 -5.79
C ARG A 24 -17.35 -3.10 -5.44
N LEU A 25 -16.93 -2.95 -4.18
CA LEU A 25 -16.15 -1.79 -3.74
C LEU A 25 -14.77 -1.74 -4.41
N ALA A 26 -14.13 -2.89 -4.61
CA ALA A 26 -12.89 -2.99 -5.36
C ALA A 26 -13.11 -2.60 -6.84
N ALA A 27 -14.20 -3.06 -7.45
CA ALA A 27 -14.53 -2.71 -8.83
C ALA A 27 -14.73 -1.20 -9.02
N GLU A 28 -15.42 -0.53 -8.09
CA GLU A 28 -15.57 0.92 -8.10
C GLU A 28 -14.25 1.64 -7.82
N PHE A 29 -13.41 1.10 -6.93
CA PHE A 29 -12.09 1.66 -6.65
C PHE A 29 -11.22 1.66 -7.91
N PHE A 30 -11.10 0.52 -8.59
CA PHE A 30 -10.26 0.35 -9.78
C PHE A 30 -10.92 0.78 -11.11
N SER A 31 -12.13 1.33 -11.07
CA SER A 31 -12.82 1.82 -12.27
C SER A 31 -12.09 3.03 -12.87
N PRO A 32 -11.64 2.98 -14.14
CA PRO A 32 -10.95 4.13 -14.78
C PRO A 32 -11.84 5.37 -14.95
N ALA A 33 -13.16 5.19 -14.97
CA ALA A 33 -14.14 6.28 -14.99
C ALA A 33 -14.53 6.76 -13.58
N GLY A 34 -14.03 6.09 -12.55
CA GLY A 34 -14.30 6.36 -11.15
C GLY A 34 -13.51 7.56 -10.61
N PRO A 35 -13.86 8.02 -9.40
CA PRO A 35 -13.25 9.21 -8.80
C PRO A 35 -12.00 8.88 -7.96
N PHE A 36 -11.50 7.65 -8.02
CA PHE A 36 -10.36 7.18 -7.24
C PHE A 36 -9.12 7.10 -8.12
N ALA A 37 -7.96 7.38 -7.55
CA ALA A 37 -6.69 7.28 -8.27
C ALA A 37 -6.40 5.86 -8.74
N ALA A 38 -6.62 4.87 -7.85
CA ALA A 38 -6.45 3.44 -8.08
C ALA A 38 -5.32 3.12 -9.06
N SER A 39 -5.63 2.51 -10.20
CA SER A 39 -4.63 2.11 -11.20
C SER A 39 -3.74 3.25 -11.69
N SER A 40 -4.17 4.51 -11.66
CA SER A 40 -3.33 5.66 -12.04
C SER A 40 -2.13 5.82 -11.10
N PHE A 41 -2.28 5.54 -9.81
CA PHE A 41 -1.15 5.57 -8.87
C PHE A 41 -0.10 4.50 -9.24
N ASP A 42 -0.58 3.30 -9.56
CA ASP A 42 0.24 2.12 -9.82
C ASP A 42 0.89 2.14 -11.22
N THR A 43 0.19 2.65 -12.24
CA THR A 43 0.56 2.48 -13.66
C THR A 43 1.14 3.74 -14.32
N LEU A 44 1.17 4.89 -13.64
CA LEU A 44 1.82 6.09 -14.17
C LEU A 44 3.26 5.74 -14.64
N PRO A 45 3.67 6.14 -15.86
CA PRO A 45 4.93 5.73 -16.46
C PRO A 45 6.15 6.31 -15.74
N ASP A 46 7.37 6.02 -16.21
CA ASP A 46 8.61 6.53 -15.61
C ASP A 46 8.72 6.21 -14.11
N ASN A 47 8.59 4.92 -13.80
CA ASN A 47 8.77 4.36 -12.46
C ASN A 47 9.92 3.35 -12.42
N PRO A 48 11.17 3.77 -12.70
CA PRO A 48 12.34 2.91 -12.57
C PRO A 48 12.49 2.44 -11.12
N SER A 49 12.90 1.19 -10.92
CA SER A 49 12.95 0.57 -9.59
C SER A 49 14.04 1.12 -8.68
N ASP A 50 15.04 1.79 -9.26
CA ASP A 50 16.31 2.17 -8.63
C ASP A 50 16.36 3.64 -8.17
N ARG A 51 15.39 4.49 -8.50
CA ARG A 51 15.40 5.91 -8.10
C ARG A 51 14.01 6.50 -8.01
N PHE A 52 13.84 7.57 -7.23
CA PHE A 52 12.62 8.38 -7.25
C PHE A 52 12.62 9.37 -8.42
N THR A 53 11.49 9.52 -9.09
CA THR A 53 11.28 10.43 -10.22
C THR A 53 10.18 11.44 -9.90
N ALA A 54 10.05 12.48 -10.75
CA ALA A 54 8.94 13.41 -10.65
C ALA A 54 7.58 12.70 -10.75
N THR A 55 7.53 11.57 -11.48
CA THR A 55 6.31 10.80 -11.63
C THR A 55 5.92 10.06 -10.33
N ASP A 56 6.88 9.68 -9.49
CA ASP A 56 6.60 9.17 -8.13
C ASP A 56 5.92 10.21 -7.27
N LEU A 57 6.39 11.45 -7.37
CA LEU A 57 5.84 12.56 -6.63
C LEU A 57 4.43 12.90 -7.12
N LEU A 58 4.20 12.87 -8.43
CA LEU A 58 2.86 13.02 -9.01
C LEU A 58 1.93 11.90 -8.54
N ALA A 59 2.36 10.64 -8.59
CA ALA A 59 1.51 9.52 -8.22
C ALA A 59 1.04 9.59 -6.77
N VAL A 60 1.93 9.91 -5.82
CA VAL A 60 1.50 10.05 -4.40
C VAL A 60 0.51 11.20 -4.19
N THR A 61 0.50 12.23 -5.05
CA THR A 61 -0.53 13.29 -4.99
C THR A 61 -1.91 12.79 -5.36
N LEU A 62 -2.01 11.76 -6.21
CA LEU A 62 -3.28 11.11 -6.51
C LEU A 62 -3.86 10.39 -5.29
N LEU A 63 -3.02 10.07 -4.29
CA LEU A 63 -3.43 9.53 -3.00
C LEU A 63 -3.53 10.61 -1.92
N ASP A 64 -3.87 11.85 -2.29
CA ASP A 64 -4.03 13.00 -1.40
C ASP A 64 -2.77 13.33 -0.56
N VAL A 65 -1.57 13.05 -1.10
CA VAL A 65 -0.29 13.33 -0.44
C VAL A 65 0.59 14.24 -1.29
N VAL A 66 0.97 15.39 -0.71
CA VAL A 66 1.92 16.32 -1.33
C VAL A 66 3.23 16.29 -0.55
N LEU A 67 4.35 16.13 -1.24
CA LEU A 67 5.68 16.27 -0.63
C LEU A 67 6.06 17.75 -0.45
N PRO A 68 6.72 18.12 0.66
CA PRO A 68 7.24 19.46 0.85
C PRO A 68 8.41 19.75 -0.12
N PRO A 69 8.61 21.01 -0.57
CA PRO A 69 9.65 21.34 -1.55
C PRO A 69 11.08 20.91 -1.17
N ASN A 70 11.39 20.85 0.12
CA ASN A 70 12.69 20.35 0.58
C ASN A 70 12.88 18.85 0.29
N ALA A 71 11.86 18.03 0.57
CA ALA A 71 11.90 16.60 0.26
C ALA A 71 11.98 16.36 -1.25
N VAL A 72 11.26 17.15 -2.05
CA VAL A 72 11.34 17.09 -3.52
C VAL A 72 12.78 17.32 -4.00
N ARG A 73 13.45 18.38 -3.53
CA ARG A 73 14.86 18.66 -3.89
C ARG A 73 15.80 17.55 -3.41
N LYS A 74 15.58 17.01 -2.21
CA LYS A 74 16.41 15.90 -1.72
C LYS A 74 16.28 14.65 -2.58
N LEU A 75 15.05 14.26 -2.91
CA LEU A 75 14.79 13.02 -3.65
C LEU A 75 15.21 13.12 -5.12
N LEU A 76 15.08 14.29 -5.76
CA LEU A 76 15.30 14.45 -7.20
C LEU A 76 16.65 15.08 -7.57
N ASP A 77 17.39 15.64 -6.61
CA ASP A 77 18.62 16.38 -6.87
C ASP A 77 19.72 16.02 -5.86
N THR A 78 19.61 16.46 -4.59
CA THR A 78 20.77 16.46 -3.69
C THR A 78 21.11 15.11 -3.05
N ASP A 79 20.13 14.24 -2.82
CA ASP A 79 20.28 12.97 -2.11
C ASP A 79 19.87 11.78 -3.00
N GLY A 80 19.75 11.98 -4.32
CA GLY A 80 19.26 10.97 -5.27
C GLY A 80 20.05 9.67 -5.23
N ASP A 81 21.38 9.73 -5.23
CA ASP A 81 22.26 8.55 -5.16
C ASP A 81 22.09 7.78 -3.85
N ARG A 82 21.91 8.49 -2.72
CA ARG A 82 21.64 7.87 -1.40
C ARG A 82 20.34 7.08 -1.44
N PHE A 83 19.26 7.67 -1.94
CA PHE A 83 17.97 6.99 -2.02
C PHE A 83 17.98 5.87 -3.07
N SER A 84 18.78 6.01 -4.12
CA SER A 84 18.95 4.95 -5.12
C SER A 84 19.63 3.72 -4.52
N ALA A 85 20.72 3.91 -3.78
CA ALA A 85 21.38 2.82 -3.06
C ALA A 85 20.45 2.15 -2.01
N LEU A 86 19.61 2.93 -1.32
CA LEU A 86 18.61 2.39 -0.40
C LEU A 86 17.52 1.61 -1.13
N LEU A 87 17.06 2.07 -2.30
CA LEU A 87 16.10 1.35 -3.14
C LEU A 87 16.70 0.05 -3.66
N ASP A 88 17.92 0.05 -4.16
CA ASP A 88 18.59 -1.15 -4.69
C ASP A 88 18.75 -2.25 -3.64
N ALA A 89 18.91 -1.88 -2.36
CA ALA A 89 18.96 -2.83 -1.25
C ALA A 89 17.62 -3.50 -0.96
N VAL A 90 16.50 -2.94 -1.43
CA VAL A 90 15.15 -3.50 -1.27
C VAL A 90 14.76 -4.24 -2.55
N PRO A 91 14.50 -5.55 -2.50
CA PRO A 91 14.21 -6.33 -3.71
C PRO A 91 12.94 -5.86 -4.41
N ALA A 92 13.01 -5.65 -5.72
CA ALA A 92 11.88 -5.18 -6.53
C ALA A 92 10.85 -6.27 -6.85
N ASP A 93 11.28 -7.54 -6.86
CA ASP A 93 10.51 -8.67 -7.37
C ASP A 93 10.31 -9.77 -6.32
N VAL A 94 10.00 -9.37 -5.08
CA VAL A 94 9.73 -10.27 -3.95
C VAL A 94 8.38 -9.90 -3.36
N ASP A 95 7.51 -10.90 -3.18
CA ASP A 95 6.25 -10.70 -2.47
C ASP A 95 6.50 -10.62 -0.96
N LEU A 96 5.69 -9.83 -0.25
CA LEU A 96 5.85 -9.62 1.20
C LEU A 96 5.89 -10.94 2.00
N TRP A 97 5.08 -11.93 1.63
CA TRP A 97 5.05 -13.23 2.30
C TRP A 97 6.27 -14.11 2.03
N GLU A 98 7.10 -13.77 1.05
CA GLU A 98 8.37 -14.45 0.72
C GLU A 98 9.59 -13.66 1.22
N ALA A 99 9.38 -12.45 1.75
CA ALA A 99 10.45 -11.58 2.20
C ALA A 99 11.19 -12.17 3.42
N SER A 100 12.52 -12.12 3.38
CA SER A 100 13.37 -12.42 4.54
C SER A 100 13.37 -11.26 5.54
N ASP A 101 13.86 -11.52 6.75
CA ASP A 101 14.09 -10.46 7.74
C ASP A 101 15.10 -9.41 7.23
N GLU A 102 16.07 -9.82 6.41
CA GLU A 102 17.01 -8.90 5.76
C GLU A 102 16.32 -7.98 4.76
N HIS A 103 15.35 -8.50 3.98
CA HIS A 103 14.54 -7.68 3.07
C HIS A 103 13.72 -6.64 3.84
N LEU A 104 13.08 -7.05 4.95
CA LEU A 104 12.31 -6.13 5.78
C LEU A 104 13.21 -5.10 6.48
N ALA A 105 14.40 -5.48 6.94
CA ALA A 105 15.37 -4.56 7.52
C ALA A 105 15.88 -3.54 6.48
N ALA A 106 16.08 -3.95 5.22
CA ALA A 106 16.43 -3.03 4.14
C ALA A 106 15.29 -2.04 3.85
N ALA A 107 14.05 -2.53 3.79
CA ALA A 107 12.88 -1.68 3.64
C ALA A 107 12.76 -0.68 4.80
N LEU A 108 13.03 -1.11 6.04
CA LEU A 108 12.96 -0.24 7.21
C LEU A 108 13.98 0.88 7.13
N ARG A 109 15.22 0.60 6.71
CA ARG A 109 16.24 1.65 6.48
C ARG A 109 15.82 2.67 5.43
N LEU A 110 15.19 2.24 4.34
CA LEU A 110 14.64 3.15 3.33
C LEU A 110 13.50 3.99 3.91
N TYR A 111 12.60 3.37 4.67
CA TYR A 111 11.50 4.05 5.34
C TYR A 111 12.00 5.11 6.34
N ASP A 112 12.93 4.76 7.21
CA ASP A 112 13.50 5.68 8.20
C ASP A 112 14.15 6.87 7.51
N ALA A 113 14.94 6.63 6.45
CA ALA A 113 15.56 7.70 5.67
C ALA A 113 14.53 8.64 5.00
N LEU A 114 13.37 8.12 4.59
CA LEU A 114 12.26 8.92 4.06
C LEU A 114 11.53 9.67 5.18
N ASP A 115 11.24 9.02 6.30
CA ASP A 115 10.52 9.60 7.43
C ASP A 115 11.29 10.76 8.10
N GLU A 116 12.63 10.64 8.16
CA GLU A 116 13.56 11.68 8.61
C GLU A 116 13.55 12.94 7.72
N LEU A 117 13.05 12.86 6.48
CA LEU A 117 12.94 14.05 5.63
C LEU A 117 11.94 15.04 6.25
N PRO A 118 12.29 16.33 6.35
CA PRO A 118 11.42 17.32 7.00
C PRO A 118 10.01 17.34 6.41
N LYS A 119 9.01 17.06 7.26
CA LYS A 119 7.57 17.05 6.94
C LYS A 119 7.13 15.98 5.93
N VAL A 120 7.93 14.93 5.71
CA VAL A 120 7.49 13.74 4.96
C VAL A 120 6.55 12.94 5.85
N GLY A 121 7.07 12.33 6.91
CA GLY A 121 6.28 11.54 7.86
C GLY A 121 5.80 10.18 7.30
N GLU A 122 5.36 9.31 8.20
CA GLU A 122 4.93 7.92 7.96
C GLU A 122 4.08 7.73 6.69
N THR A 123 2.98 8.47 6.56
CA THR A 123 2.03 8.28 5.45
C THR A 123 2.65 8.55 4.09
N ARG A 124 3.57 9.52 3.99
CA ARG A 124 4.20 9.87 2.71
C ARG A 124 5.32 8.89 2.37
N ALA A 125 6.11 8.51 3.36
CA ALA A 125 7.16 7.49 3.21
C ALA A 125 6.57 6.16 2.74
N SER A 126 5.51 5.67 3.40
CA SER A 126 4.85 4.41 3.01
C SER A 126 4.32 4.44 1.58
N LYS A 127 3.68 5.55 1.14
CA LYS A 127 3.15 5.66 -0.24
C LYS A 127 4.24 5.71 -1.31
N LEU A 128 5.35 6.39 -1.05
CA LEU A 128 6.51 6.38 -1.96
C LEU A 128 7.09 4.97 -2.11
N MET A 129 7.25 4.26 -0.99
CA MET A 129 7.78 2.90 -1.01
C MET A 129 6.83 1.89 -1.64
N ALA A 130 5.53 1.99 -1.36
CA ALA A 130 4.52 1.12 -1.98
C ALA A 130 4.49 1.28 -3.50
N ARG A 131 4.73 2.49 -4.02
CA ARG A 131 4.87 2.71 -5.47
C ARG A 131 6.11 2.03 -6.05
N LYS A 132 7.22 2.03 -5.31
CA LYS A 132 8.48 1.43 -5.75
C LYS A 132 8.50 -0.08 -5.60
N ARG A 133 7.78 -0.62 -4.62
CA ARG A 133 7.82 -2.02 -4.20
C ARG A 133 6.40 -2.54 -3.97
N PRO A 134 5.49 -2.49 -4.95
CA PRO A 134 4.07 -2.79 -4.75
C PRO A 134 3.80 -4.24 -4.29
N ARG A 135 4.71 -5.16 -4.58
CA ARG A 135 4.66 -6.57 -4.15
C ARG A 135 5.11 -6.79 -2.70
N LEU A 136 5.94 -5.89 -2.16
CA LEU A 136 6.58 -6.02 -0.86
C LEU A 136 6.04 -5.04 0.18
N ILE A 137 5.76 -3.79 -0.21
CA ILE A 137 5.39 -2.70 0.69
C ILE A 137 3.93 -2.31 0.44
N PRO A 138 3.01 -2.59 1.39
CA PRO A 138 1.64 -2.14 1.29
C PRO A 138 1.54 -0.63 1.56
N VAL A 139 0.46 -0.01 1.08
CA VAL A 139 0.12 1.37 1.43
C VAL A 139 -0.50 1.37 2.83
N ILE A 140 0.29 1.75 3.83
CA ILE A 140 -0.17 1.84 5.21
C ILE A 140 -0.40 3.31 5.55
N ASP A 141 -1.67 3.69 5.65
CA ASP A 141 -2.09 4.95 6.24
C ASP A 141 -2.84 4.73 7.56
N SER A 142 -3.30 5.81 8.18
CA SER A 142 -4.03 5.77 9.44
C SER A 142 -5.37 5.01 9.35
N VAL A 143 -5.98 4.89 8.16
CA VAL A 143 -7.20 4.10 7.94
C VAL A 143 -6.85 2.62 8.00
N ILE A 144 -5.83 2.18 7.25
CA ILE A 144 -5.38 0.78 7.22
C ILE A 144 -4.89 0.34 8.59
N ARG A 145 -3.99 1.13 9.21
CA ARG A 145 -3.42 0.84 10.53
C ARG A 145 -4.52 0.66 11.57
N ARG A 146 -5.54 1.52 11.58
CA ARG A 146 -6.67 1.43 12.51
C ARG A 146 -7.59 0.24 12.21
N ALA A 147 -7.94 0.03 10.94
CA ALA A 147 -8.89 -1.00 10.53
C ALA A 147 -8.37 -2.42 10.82
N LEU A 148 -7.08 -2.63 10.54
CA LEU A 148 -6.42 -3.91 10.81
C LEU A 148 -5.84 -3.98 12.23
N ALA A 149 -5.81 -2.84 12.94
CA ALA A 149 -5.16 -2.64 14.24
C ALA A 149 -3.73 -3.23 14.25
N LEU A 150 -2.94 -2.77 13.27
CA LEU A 150 -1.53 -3.11 13.11
C LEU A 150 -0.70 -2.45 14.22
N GLY A 151 0.23 -3.21 14.78
CA GLY A 151 1.19 -2.77 15.78
C GLY A 151 2.41 -2.06 15.17
N ASP A 152 3.51 -2.06 15.91
CA ASP A 152 4.71 -1.30 15.55
C ASP A 152 5.51 -1.93 14.39
N GLN A 153 5.23 -3.20 14.05
CA GLN A 153 5.93 -3.93 12.99
C GLN A 153 4.95 -4.40 11.90
N PRO A 154 4.23 -3.47 11.25
CA PRO A 154 3.09 -3.81 10.40
C PRO A 154 3.47 -4.71 9.22
N TRP A 155 4.66 -4.57 8.65
CA TRP A 155 5.11 -5.44 7.55
C TRP A 155 5.41 -6.86 8.01
N ALA A 156 5.98 -7.05 9.20
CA ALA A 156 6.21 -8.38 9.75
C ALA A 156 4.88 -9.07 10.13
N GLU A 157 3.96 -8.31 10.73
CA GLU A 157 2.59 -8.78 11.05
C GLU A 157 1.85 -9.22 9.79
N LEU A 158 1.85 -8.38 8.74
CA LEU A 158 1.23 -8.70 7.45
C LEU A 158 1.95 -9.85 6.73
N ARG A 159 3.29 -9.89 6.74
CA ARG A 159 4.08 -11.01 6.19
C ARG A 159 3.67 -12.33 6.81
N HIS A 160 3.54 -12.38 8.15
CA HIS A 160 3.17 -13.58 8.86
C HIS A 160 1.73 -14.02 8.53
N CYS A 161 0.76 -13.08 8.52
CA CYS A 161 -0.62 -13.42 8.15
C CYS A 161 -0.76 -13.84 6.68
N LEU A 162 -0.07 -13.15 5.77
CA LEU A 162 -0.12 -13.42 4.34
C LEU A 162 0.70 -14.64 3.92
N ALA A 163 1.44 -15.29 4.83
CA ALA A 163 2.03 -16.61 4.57
C ALA A 163 0.95 -17.67 4.29
N ASP A 164 -0.28 -17.49 4.80
CA ASP A 164 -1.45 -18.31 4.51
C ASP A 164 -1.92 -18.16 3.04
N PRO A 165 -1.78 -19.19 2.18
CA PRO A 165 -2.21 -19.12 0.79
C PRO A 165 -3.73 -18.97 0.62
N ASP A 166 -4.56 -19.43 1.57
CA ASP A 166 -6.01 -19.26 1.51
C ASP A 166 -6.42 -17.80 1.73
N LEU A 167 -5.71 -17.10 2.62
CA LEU A 167 -5.91 -15.66 2.80
C LEU A 167 -5.56 -14.89 1.52
N ARG A 168 -4.44 -15.23 0.88
CA ARG A 168 -4.05 -14.63 -0.41
C ARG A 168 -5.08 -14.90 -1.51
N ARG A 169 -5.58 -16.14 -1.61
CA ARG A 169 -6.68 -16.49 -2.53
C ARG A 169 -7.93 -15.67 -2.26
N SER A 170 -8.26 -15.42 -0.99
CA SER A 170 -9.42 -14.61 -0.61
C SER A 170 -9.26 -13.14 -1.00
N ILE A 171 -8.05 -12.59 -0.93
CA ILE A 171 -7.74 -11.25 -1.42
C ILE A 171 -7.82 -11.19 -2.95
N GLU A 172 -7.26 -12.18 -3.65
CA GLU A 172 -7.33 -12.22 -5.11
C GLU A 172 -8.75 -12.46 -5.65
N ALA A 173 -9.61 -13.13 -4.88
CA ALA A 173 -11.01 -13.37 -5.27
C ALA A 173 -11.84 -12.09 -5.43
N ILE A 174 -11.41 -10.95 -4.86
CA ILE A 174 -12.08 -9.66 -5.05
C ILE A 174 -11.49 -8.84 -6.21
N ARG A 175 -10.50 -9.37 -6.95
CA ARG A 175 -9.87 -8.65 -8.07
C ARG A 175 -10.92 -8.31 -9.13
N PRO A 176 -11.12 -7.01 -9.43
CA PRO A 176 -12.02 -6.62 -10.51
C PRO A 176 -11.44 -6.97 -11.87
N HIS A 177 -12.29 -7.33 -12.84
CA HIS A 177 -11.87 -7.61 -14.21
C HIS A 177 -11.18 -6.44 -14.92
N LEU A 178 -11.43 -5.20 -14.47
CA LEU A 178 -10.81 -4.00 -15.03
C LEU A 178 -9.49 -3.63 -14.34
N ALA A 179 -9.13 -4.29 -13.24
CA ALA A 179 -7.85 -4.03 -12.58
C ALA A 179 -6.72 -4.60 -13.45
N PRO A 180 -5.67 -3.81 -13.76
CA PRO A 180 -4.49 -4.32 -14.46
C PRO A 180 -3.84 -5.48 -13.72
N ASP A 181 -3.19 -6.39 -14.46
CA ASP A 181 -2.51 -7.56 -13.89
C ASP A 181 -1.32 -7.15 -13.00
N GLU A 182 -0.74 -5.97 -13.23
CA GLU A 182 0.37 -5.43 -12.46
C GLU A 182 -0.05 -4.97 -11.04
N ILE A 183 -1.35 -4.86 -10.77
CA ILE A 183 -1.86 -4.54 -9.43
C ILE A 183 -1.56 -5.72 -8.50
N SER A 184 -0.76 -5.48 -7.47
CA SER A 184 -0.37 -6.52 -6.52
C SER A 184 -1.53 -6.96 -5.61
N THR A 185 -1.40 -8.16 -5.04
CA THR A 185 -2.30 -8.65 -3.98
C THR A 185 -2.37 -7.68 -2.80
N LEU A 186 -1.26 -7.02 -2.45
CA LEU A 186 -1.24 -6.01 -1.38
C LEU A 186 -2.11 -4.79 -1.72
N ARG A 187 -2.08 -4.30 -2.97
CA ARG A 187 -2.94 -3.19 -3.37
C ARG A 187 -4.42 -3.55 -3.38
N LEU A 188 -4.78 -4.80 -3.69
CA LEU A 188 -6.16 -5.26 -3.53
C LEU A 188 -6.60 -5.24 -2.06
N LEU A 189 -5.76 -5.74 -1.15
CA LEU A 189 -6.02 -5.70 0.29
C LEU A 189 -6.18 -4.25 0.78
N ASP A 190 -5.24 -3.38 0.45
CA ASP A 190 -5.29 -1.98 0.83
C ASP A 190 -6.57 -1.30 0.31
N ALA A 191 -6.93 -1.54 -0.96
CA ALA A 191 -8.14 -0.97 -1.57
C ALA A 191 -9.41 -1.44 -0.85
N ALA A 192 -9.52 -2.74 -0.53
CA ALA A 192 -10.67 -3.30 0.16
C ALA A 192 -10.84 -2.70 1.56
N VAL A 193 -9.75 -2.66 2.34
CA VAL A 193 -9.76 -2.11 3.70
C VAL A 193 -10.04 -0.60 3.66
N TRP A 194 -9.38 0.13 2.76
CA TRP A 194 -9.57 1.57 2.63
C TRP A 194 -10.99 1.91 2.20
N MET A 195 -11.55 1.21 1.19
CA MET A 195 -12.92 1.43 0.73
C MET A 195 -13.96 1.14 1.81
N ARG A 196 -13.68 0.22 2.74
CA ARG A 196 -14.58 -0.07 3.86
C ARG A 196 -14.56 1.02 4.94
N HIS A 197 -13.39 1.58 5.25
CA HIS A 197 -13.20 2.41 6.44
C HIS A 197 -12.94 3.90 6.17
N SER A 198 -12.57 4.26 4.94
CA SER A 198 -12.24 5.64 4.55
C SER A 198 -13.41 6.59 4.76
N GLN A 199 -13.13 7.77 5.31
CA GLN A 199 -14.14 8.80 5.55
C GLN A 199 -14.31 9.77 4.37
N SER A 200 -13.64 9.51 3.24
CA SER A 200 -13.77 10.33 2.03
C SER A 200 -15.22 10.31 1.52
N ARG A 201 -15.64 11.42 0.90
CA ARG A 201 -16.99 11.57 0.35
C ARG A 201 -17.32 10.47 -0.68
N ASN A 202 -16.35 10.15 -1.55
CA ASN A 202 -16.51 9.13 -2.59
C ASN A 202 -16.65 7.74 -1.98
N ALA A 203 -15.78 7.35 -1.04
CA ALA A 203 -15.87 6.03 -0.40
C ALA A 203 -17.18 5.85 0.38
N LYS A 204 -17.65 6.90 1.09
CA LYS A 204 -18.97 6.88 1.76
C LYS A 204 -20.12 6.67 0.78
N LYS A 205 -20.08 7.37 -0.36
CA LYS A 205 -21.09 7.26 -1.42
C LYS A 205 -21.15 5.84 -1.98
N GLU A 206 -20.00 5.25 -2.32
CA GLU A 206 -19.96 3.91 -2.89
C GLU A 206 -20.38 2.83 -1.88
N ARG A 207 -20.01 2.96 -0.60
CA ARG A 207 -20.54 2.07 0.45
C ARG A 207 -22.06 2.17 0.61
N ALA A 208 -22.62 3.38 0.58
CA ALA A 208 -24.06 3.57 0.70
C ALA A 208 -24.82 2.94 -0.48
N LYS A 209 -24.30 3.06 -1.71
CA LYS A 209 -24.86 2.38 -2.87
C LYS A 209 -24.77 0.86 -2.75
N ALA A 210 -23.62 0.35 -2.32
CA ALA A 210 -23.40 -1.09 -2.20
C ALA A 210 -24.30 -1.74 -1.13
N ALA A 211 -24.67 -1.00 -0.09
CA ALA A 211 -25.61 -1.45 0.95
C ALA A 211 -27.09 -1.42 0.52
N ALA A 212 -27.43 -0.71 -0.56
CA ALA A 212 -28.80 -0.59 -1.07
C ALA A 212 -29.20 -1.71 -2.05
N VAL A 213 -28.29 -2.67 -2.31
CA VAL A 213 -28.43 -3.76 -3.29
C VAL A 213 -28.16 -5.10 -2.64
#